data_AF-A0A924H3U8-F1
#
_entry.id   AF-A0A924H3U8-F1
#
_cell.length_a   1.000
_cell.length_b   1.000
_cell.length_c   1.000
_cell.angle_alpha   90.00
_cell.angle_beta   90.00
_cell.angle_gamma   90.00
#
_symmetry.space_group_name_H-M   'P 1'
#
loop_
_entity.id
_entity.type
_entity.pdbx_description
1 polymer ?
#
loop_
_entity_poly.entity_id
_entity_poly.type
_entity_poly.pdbx_seq_one_letter_code
_entity_poly.pdbx_strand_id
1 'polypeptide(L)'
;MTASTDMNNAAVALNRFGLGVRPDEPLPRDGKAWLLEQFGRYEPTPAVWSSQPTGASLIADYAETQKAIRQADTTTEPGLRKNLRERTQDQYRAAVAARVSMALNSPAPFAERLVHFWANHFAVSIDKQPLATLAGAFEAEAIRPHIFGKFEDMLLAVERHPAMLVYLDQARSIGPESMAGQRAARNKPDGKRGLNENLAR
;
A
#
# COMPACT_ATOMS: atom_id res chain seq x y z
N MET A 1 30.91 20.74 -26.97
CA MET A 1 29.43 20.60 -26.88
C MET A 1 28.99 19.44 -25.98
N THR A 2 29.83 18.46 -25.66
CA THR A 2 29.49 17.27 -24.85
C THR A 2 29.15 17.57 -23.38
N ALA A 3 29.92 18.43 -22.71
CA ALA A 3 29.74 18.72 -21.28
C ALA A 3 28.37 19.31 -20.89
N SER A 4 27.72 20.08 -21.79
CA SER A 4 26.39 20.66 -21.53
C SER A 4 25.28 19.61 -21.66
N THR A 5 25.43 18.67 -22.60
CA THR A 5 24.49 17.56 -22.78
C THR A 5 24.58 16.55 -21.64
N ASP A 6 25.79 16.24 -21.17
CA ASP A 6 26.01 15.33 -20.04
C ASP A 6 25.44 15.89 -18.73
N MET A 7 25.63 17.19 -18.48
CA MET A 7 25.04 17.88 -17.33
C MET A 7 23.50 17.90 -17.37
N ASN A 8 22.92 18.02 -18.58
CA ASN A 8 21.47 17.94 -18.76
C ASN A 8 20.94 16.51 -18.52
N ASN A 9 21.67 15.48 -18.98
CA ASN A 9 21.31 14.07 -18.76
C ASN A 9 21.34 13.69 -17.29
N ALA A 10 22.34 14.16 -16.53
CA ALA A 10 22.43 13.96 -15.09
C ALA A 10 21.25 14.62 -14.36
N ALA A 11 20.93 15.87 -14.69
CA ALA A 11 19.81 16.60 -14.11
C ALA A 11 18.47 15.91 -14.41
N VAL A 12 18.27 15.39 -15.63
CA VAL A 12 17.08 14.62 -16.01
C VAL A 12 16.99 13.33 -15.20
N ALA A 13 18.06 12.55 -15.11
CA ALA A 13 18.08 11.30 -14.35
C ALA A 13 17.72 11.51 -12.88
N LEU A 14 18.34 12.51 -12.23
CA LEU A 14 18.12 12.77 -10.80
C LEU A 14 16.73 13.35 -10.49
N ASN A 15 16.24 14.31 -11.29
CA ASN A 15 15.02 15.05 -10.95
C ASN A 15 13.75 14.49 -11.60
N ARG A 16 13.84 13.97 -12.82
CA ARG A 16 12.66 13.44 -13.55
C ARG A 16 12.41 11.98 -13.25
N PHE A 17 13.48 11.20 -13.07
CA PHE A 17 13.38 9.76 -12.79
C PHE A 17 13.73 9.42 -11.34
N GLY A 18 14.67 10.11 -10.71
CA GLY A 18 14.96 9.97 -9.29
C GLY A 18 14.06 10.84 -8.39
N LEU A 19 14.45 10.93 -7.13
CA LEU A 19 13.81 11.76 -6.10
C LEU A 19 14.59 13.05 -5.82
N GLY A 20 15.50 13.45 -6.72
CA GLY A 20 16.40 14.59 -6.56
C GLY A 20 17.81 14.17 -6.14
N VAL A 21 18.69 15.16 -6.02
CA VAL A 21 20.09 15.00 -5.62
C VAL A 21 20.23 15.17 -4.11
N ARG A 22 21.04 14.33 -3.47
CA ARG A 22 21.43 14.54 -2.06
C ARG A 22 22.61 15.50 -1.96
N PRO A 23 22.72 16.30 -0.89
CA PRO A 23 23.83 17.26 -0.74
C PRO A 23 25.22 16.63 -0.83
N ASP A 24 25.35 15.35 -0.47
CA ASP A 24 26.58 14.56 -0.41
C ASP A 24 26.75 13.58 -1.59
N GLU A 25 25.81 13.54 -2.54
CA GLU A 25 25.87 12.63 -3.68
C GLU A 25 26.53 13.29 -4.91
N PRO A 26 27.61 12.71 -5.48
CA PRO A 26 28.22 13.25 -6.68
C PRO A 26 27.26 13.12 -7.88
N LEU A 27 27.23 14.15 -8.73
CA LEU A 27 26.43 14.11 -9.95
C LEU A 27 26.92 12.99 -10.89
N PRO A 28 26.02 12.13 -11.41
CA PRO A 28 26.41 11.07 -12.32
C PRO A 28 26.85 11.68 -13.66
N ARG A 29 27.97 11.18 -14.21
CA ARG A 29 28.44 11.59 -15.55
C ARG A 29 27.56 11.03 -16.66
N ASP A 30 27.04 9.83 -16.47
CA ASP A 30 26.10 9.17 -17.37
C ASP A 30 24.79 8.89 -16.60
N GLY A 31 23.77 9.70 -16.88
CA GLY A 31 22.46 9.56 -16.26
C GLY A 31 21.73 8.26 -16.62
N LYS A 32 21.96 7.72 -17.83
CA LYS A 32 21.32 6.45 -18.25
C LYS A 32 21.95 5.27 -17.51
N ALA A 33 23.28 5.22 -17.44
CA ALA A 33 23.98 4.21 -16.66
C ALA A 33 23.55 4.25 -15.18
N TRP A 34 23.48 5.46 -14.59
CA TRP A 34 23.03 5.65 -13.21
C TRP A 34 21.60 5.12 -12.96
N LEU A 35 20.68 5.25 -13.92
CA LEU A 35 19.33 4.68 -13.80
C LEU A 35 19.34 3.15 -13.88
N LEU A 36 20.12 2.58 -14.81
CA LEU A 36 20.18 1.12 -15.00
C LEU A 36 20.82 0.40 -13.82
N GLU A 37 21.83 1.00 -13.18
CA GLU A 37 22.47 0.43 -11.99
C GLU A 37 21.52 0.22 -10.81
N GLN A 38 20.45 1.01 -10.72
CA GLN A 38 19.51 0.94 -9.59
C GLN A 38 18.67 -0.34 -9.58
N PHE A 39 18.50 -1.01 -10.72
CA PHE A 39 17.82 -2.30 -10.79
C PHE A 39 18.53 -3.36 -9.93
N GLY A 40 19.86 -3.29 -9.83
CA GLY A 40 20.65 -4.18 -8.98
C GLY A 40 20.78 -3.74 -7.52
N ARG A 41 20.41 -2.50 -7.19
CA ARG A 41 20.48 -1.94 -5.82
C ARG A 41 19.15 -1.97 -5.09
N TYR A 42 18.05 -2.18 -5.83
CA TYR A 42 16.73 -2.15 -5.24
C TYR A 42 16.46 -3.38 -4.38
N GLU A 43 16.15 -3.11 -3.12
CA GLU A 43 15.64 -4.12 -2.19
C GLU A 43 14.13 -3.89 -2.01
N PRO A 44 13.27 -4.86 -2.37
CA PRO A 44 11.82 -4.70 -2.20
C PRO A 44 11.40 -4.59 -0.73
N THR A 45 12.04 -5.37 0.14
CA THR A 45 11.73 -5.50 1.57
C THR A 45 12.94 -5.14 2.45
N PRO A 46 13.41 -3.88 2.41
CA PRO A 46 14.50 -3.44 3.27
C PRO A 46 14.04 -3.42 4.74
N ALA A 47 14.99 -3.31 5.68
CA ALA A 47 14.73 -3.42 7.12
C ALA A 47 13.59 -2.52 7.65
N VAL A 48 13.44 -1.31 7.09
CA VAL A 48 12.39 -0.36 7.48
C VAL A 48 10.98 -0.85 7.14
N TRP A 49 10.85 -1.71 6.12
CA TRP A 49 9.59 -2.32 5.70
C TRP A 49 9.41 -3.71 6.31
N SER A 50 10.46 -4.52 6.38
CA SER A 50 10.38 -5.86 6.98
C SER A 50 10.11 -5.83 8.50
N SER A 51 10.34 -4.68 9.15
CA SER A 51 9.96 -4.45 10.56
C SER A 51 8.52 -3.99 10.76
N GLN A 52 7.80 -3.65 9.68
CA GLN A 52 6.39 -3.28 9.76
C GLN A 52 5.50 -4.52 9.91
N PRO A 53 4.34 -4.40 10.57
CA PRO A 53 3.36 -5.48 10.61
C PRO A 53 2.89 -5.88 9.22
N THR A 54 2.72 -7.18 9.00
CA THR A 54 2.11 -7.70 7.76
C THR A 54 0.61 -7.41 7.71
N GLY A 55 0.05 -7.32 6.50
CA GLY A 55 -1.39 -7.16 6.30
C GLY A 55 -2.19 -8.25 6.99
N ALA A 56 -1.72 -9.50 6.95
CA ALA A 56 -2.33 -10.62 7.67
C ALA A 56 -2.38 -10.40 9.19
N SER A 57 -1.28 -9.94 9.79
CA SER A 57 -1.23 -9.67 11.24
C SER A 57 -2.16 -8.52 11.65
N LEU A 58 -2.24 -7.47 10.82
CA LEU A 58 -3.09 -6.32 11.05
C LEU A 58 -4.59 -6.67 10.99
N ILE A 59 -4.97 -7.54 10.06
CA ILE A 59 -6.36 -8.02 9.94
C ILE A 59 -6.73 -8.89 11.12
N ALA A 60 -5.85 -9.80 11.53
CA ALA A 60 -6.08 -10.67 12.68
C ALA A 60 -6.26 -9.83 13.95
N ASP A 61 -5.37 -8.87 14.19
CA ASP A 61 -5.45 -7.95 15.33
C ASP A 61 -6.74 -7.11 15.31
N TYR A 62 -7.11 -6.58 14.14
CA TYR A 62 -8.36 -5.84 13.98
C TYR A 62 -9.58 -6.71 14.28
N ALA A 63 -9.61 -7.95 13.77
CA ALA A 63 -10.70 -8.89 13.98
C ALA A 63 -10.88 -9.26 15.46
N GLU A 64 -9.78 -9.57 16.17
CA GLU A 64 -9.81 -9.87 17.60
C GLU A 64 -10.25 -8.64 18.42
N THR A 65 -9.75 -7.45 18.08
CA THR A 65 -10.16 -6.22 18.77
C THR A 65 -11.65 -5.92 18.56
N GLN A 66 -12.17 -6.12 17.34
CA GLN A 66 -13.61 -5.95 17.06
C GLN A 66 -14.46 -6.97 17.83
N LYS A 67 -13.99 -8.20 17.97
CA LYS A 67 -14.66 -9.23 18.78
C LYS A 67 -14.69 -8.83 20.26
N ALA A 68 -13.58 -8.35 20.80
CA ALA A 68 -13.51 -7.86 22.18
C ALA A 68 -14.45 -6.68 22.41
N ILE A 69 -14.49 -5.70 21.50
CA ILE A 69 -15.43 -4.56 21.57
C ILE A 69 -16.88 -5.03 21.59
N ARG A 70 -17.26 -6.03 20.78
CA ARG A 70 -18.64 -6.56 20.76
C ARG A 70 -19.04 -7.29 22.05
N GLN A 71 -18.07 -7.79 22.81
CA GLN A 71 -18.28 -8.53 24.05
C GLN A 71 -18.10 -7.66 25.30
N ALA A 72 -17.59 -6.44 25.14
CA ALA A 72 -17.32 -5.52 26.23
C ALA A 72 -18.62 -4.93 26.82
N ASP A 73 -18.58 -4.63 28.11
CA ASP A 73 -19.60 -3.84 28.77
C ASP A 73 -19.44 -2.34 28.44
N THR A 74 -20.44 -1.54 28.81
CA THR A 74 -20.46 -0.09 28.57
C THR A 74 -19.29 0.67 29.21
N THR A 75 -18.67 0.09 30.23
CA THR A 75 -17.54 0.69 30.95
C THR A 75 -16.21 0.43 30.23
N THR A 76 -16.03 -0.77 29.66
CA THR A 76 -14.77 -1.20 29.02
C THR A 76 -14.72 -0.85 27.53
N GLU A 77 -15.88 -0.86 26.84
CA GLU A 77 -15.98 -0.62 25.40
C GLU A 77 -15.28 0.68 24.94
N PRO A 78 -15.47 1.85 25.60
CA PRO A 78 -14.85 3.10 25.17
C PRO A 78 -13.32 3.03 25.17
N GLY A 79 -12.73 2.35 26.16
CA GLY A 79 -11.28 2.17 26.28
C GLY A 79 -10.70 1.32 25.14
N LEU A 80 -11.39 0.23 24.77
CA LEU A 80 -10.98 -0.62 23.66
C LEU A 80 -11.03 0.11 22.31
N ARG A 81 -12.09 0.90 22.07
CA ARG A 81 -12.20 1.73 20.86
C ARG A 81 -11.11 2.79 20.78
N LYS A 82 -10.80 3.44 21.90
CA LYS A 82 -9.71 4.42 21.99
C LYS A 82 -8.37 3.77 21.65
N ASN A 83 -8.05 2.64 22.30
CA ASN A 83 -6.80 1.91 22.05
C ASN A 83 -6.68 1.46 20.58
N LEU A 84 -7.76 0.94 19.99
CA LEU A 84 -7.77 0.59 18.56
C LEU A 84 -7.42 1.79 17.68
N ARG A 85 -8.04 2.95 17.93
CA ARG A 85 -7.77 4.18 17.17
C ARG A 85 -6.31 4.62 17.32
N GLU A 86 -5.77 4.61 18.53
CA GLU A 86 -4.38 5.00 18.80
C GLU A 86 -3.39 4.08 18.07
N ARG A 87 -3.57 2.77 18.19
CA ARG A 87 -2.74 1.79 17.45
C ARG A 87 -2.85 1.95 15.95
N THR A 88 -4.04 2.20 15.41
CA THR A 88 -4.23 2.48 13.98
C THR A 88 -3.44 3.72 13.55
N GLN A 89 -3.46 4.79 14.34
CA GLN A 89 -2.71 6.01 14.04
C GLN A 89 -1.20 5.77 14.09
N ASP A 90 -0.72 5.02 15.08
CA ASP A 90 0.70 4.71 15.22
C ASP A 90 1.22 3.84 14.07
N GLN A 91 0.45 2.82 13.68
CA GLN A 91 0.76 1.96 12.51
C GLN A 91 0.81 2.77 11.22
N TYR A 92 -0.17 3.66 11.00
CA TYR A 92 -0.18 4.53 9.83
C TYR A 92 1.04 5.48 9.81
N ARG A 93 1.35 6.10 10.95
CA ARG A 93 2.53 6.98 11.08
C ARG A 93 3.84 6.24 10.86
N ALA A 94 3.96 5.01 11.37
CA ALA A 94 5.14 4.17 11.17
C ALA A 94 5.34 3.83 9.68
N ALA A 95 4.27 3.48 8.96
CA ALA A 95 4.32 3.24 7.52
C ALA A 95 4.70 4.50 6.72
N VAL A 96 4.15 5.67 7.07
CA VAL A 96 4.53 6.95 6.46
C VAL A 96 6.00 7.25 6.72
N ALA A 97 6.49 7.03 7.94
CA ALA A 97 7.90 7.21 8.29
C ALA A 97 8.81 6.26 7.52
N ALA A 98 8.41 4.99 7.33
CA ALA A 98 9.15 4.02 6.51
C ALA A 98 9.27 4.47 5.05
N ARG A 99 8.15 4.92 4.45
CA ARG A 99 8.14 5.48 3.08
C ARG A 99 9.06 6.69 2.95
N VAL A 100 8.98 7.65 3.89
CA VAL A 100 9.83 8.85 3.88
C VAL A 100 11.30 8.48 4.07
N SER A 101 11.61 7.53 4.97
CA SER A 101 12.96 7.04 5.16
C SER A 101 13.53 6.43 3.88
N MET A 102 12.74 5.64 3.14
CA MET A 102 13.16 5.10 1.85
C MET A 102 13.37 6.20 0.80
N ALA A 103 12.46 7.16 0.70
CA ALA A 103 12.61 8.29 -0.23
C ALA A 103 13.89 9.09 0.02
N LEU A 104 14.28 9.24 1.29
CA LEU A 104 15.47 10.00 1.69
C LEU A 104 16.77 9.19 1.63
N ASN A 105 16.74 7.89 1.92
CA ASN A 105 17.96 7.11 2.19
C ASN A 105 18.22 5.96 1.20
N SER A 106 17.23 5.53 0.40
CA SER A 106 17.38 4.39 -0.52
C SER A 106 18.57 4.55 -1.48
N PRO A 107 19.38 3.51 -1.72
CA PRO A 107 20.40 3.54 -2.76
C PRO A 107 19.80 3.46 -4.19
N ALA A 108 18.47 3.32 -4.30
CA ALA A 108 17.74 3.21 -5.56
C ALA A 108 16.56 4.22 -5.64
N PRO A 109 16.81 5.54 -5.67
CA PRO A 109 15.76 6.57 -5.71
C PRO A 109 14.81 6.49 -6.92
N PHE A 110 15.27 6.00 -8.08
CA PHE A 110 14.41 5.72 -9.23
C PHE A 110 13.40 4.63 -8.93
N ALA A 111 13.83 3.56 -8.26
CA ALA A 111 12.95 2.49 -7.83
C ALA A 111 11.89 3.00 -6.84
N GLU A 112 12.29 3.81 -5.85
CA GLU A 112 11.35 4.42 -4.91
C GLU A 112 10.35 5.36 -5.59
N ARG A 113 10.77 6.09 -6.64
CA ARG A 113 9.85 6.90 -7.45
C ARG A 113 8.80 6.03 -8.14
N LEU A 114 9.18 4.87 -8.66
CA LEU A 114 8.23 3.91 -9.25
C LEU A 114 7.29 3.33 -8.20
N VAL A 115 7.77 3.03 -6.99
CA VAL A 115 6.90 2.62 -5.87
C VAL A 115 5.85 3.69 -5.61
N HIS A 116 6.24 4.96 -5.50
CA HIS A 116 5.30 6.07 -5.30
C HIS A 116 4.31 6.21 -6.46
N PHE A 117 4.78 6.08 -7.70
CA PHE A 117 3.93 6.14 -8.88
C PHE A 117 2.84 5.06 -8.83
N TRP A 118 3.21 3.81 -8.59
CA TRP A 118 2.26 2.69 -8.56
C TRP A 118 1.35 2.71 -7.34
N ALA A 119 1.87 3.08 -6.17
CA ALA A 119 1.05 3.26 -4.97
C ALA A 119 0.02 4.39 -5.15
N ASN A 120 0.33 5.41 -5.95
CA ASN A 120 -0.62 6.46 -6.31
C ASN A 120 -1.58 6.03 -7.42
N HIS A 121 -1.15 5.19 -8.36
CA HIS A 121 -2.00 4.66 -9.43
C HIS A 121 -3.13 3.78 -8.89
N PHE A 122 -2.80 2.84 -7.99
CA PHE A 122 -3.77 1.93 -7.36
C PHE A 122 -4.38 2.48 -6.06
N ALA A 123 -4.29 3.80 -5.84
CA ALA A 123 -4.54 4.42 -4.54
C ALA A 123 -5.75 3.85 -3.77
N VAL A 124 -5.52 3.53 -2.49
CA VAL A 124 -6.58 3.18 -1.52
C VAL A 124 -6.85 4.37 -0.60
N SER A 125 -8.13 4.67 -0.34
CA SER A 125 -8.48 5.66 0.69
C SER A 125 -8.35 5.06 2.08
N ILE A 126 -7.77 5.82 3.01
CA ILE A 126 -7.67 5.44 4.42
C ILE A 126 -8.88 5.84 5.27
N ASP A 127 -9.90 6.46 4.67
CA ASP A 127 -11.05 7.02 5.39
C ASP A 127 -11.93 5.94 6.03
N LYS A 128 -11.94 4.74 5.47
CA LYS A 128 -12.68 3.59 6.02
C LYS A 128 -11.77 2.80 6.96
N GLN A 129 -12.25 2.44 8.14
CA GLN A 129 -11.59 1.43 8.96
C GLN A 129 -11.86 0.02 8.39
N PRO A 130 -10.87 -0.90 8.35
CA PRO A 130 -9.48 -0.80 8.86
C PRO A 130 -8.42 -0.25 7.89
N LEU A 131 -8.77 0.38 6.76
CA LEU A 131 -7.81 0.68 5.68
C LEU A 131 -6.60 1.50 6.11
N ALA A 132 -6.75 2.40 7.08
CA ALA A 132 -5.65 3.19 7.61
C ALA A 132 -4.48 2.32 8.12
N THR A 133 -4.75 1.14 8.69
CA THR A 133 -3.67 0.24 9.15
C THR A 133 -3.02 -0.51 7.98
N LEU A 134 -3.81 -0.84 6.95
CA LEU A 134 -3.37 -1.66 5.82
C LEU A 134 -2.62 -0.89 4.74
N ALA A 135 -2.64 0.44 4.74
CA ALA A 135 -2.01 1.25 3.70
C ALA A 135 -0.50 0.98 3.56
N GLY A 136 0.21 0.80 4.69
CA GLY A 136 1.63 0.46 4.69
C GLY A 136 1.90 -0.95 4.14
N ALA A 137 1.14 -1.93 4.62
CA ALA A 137 1.23 -3.31 4.14
C ALA A 137 0.92 -3.42 2.65
N PHE A 138 -0.05 -2.63 2.15
CA PHE A 138 -0.40 -2.59 0.73
C PHE A 138 0.79 -2.19 -0.16
N GLU A 139 1.51 -1.12 0.21
CA GLU A 139 2.73 -0.77 -0.52
C GLU A 139 3.78 -1.89 -0.40
N ALA A 140 4.05 -2.35 0.82
CA ALA A 140 5.12 -3.30 1.10
C ALA A 140 4.93 -4.66 0.43
N GLU A 141 3.69 -5.15 0.37
CA GLU A 141 3.35 -6.50 -0.06
C GLU A 141 2.89 -6.55 -1.52
N ALA A 142 2.14 -5.55 -1.99
CA ALA A 142 1.53 -5.59 -3.33
C ALA A 142 2.26 -4.74 -4.39
N ILE A 143 2.99 -3.69 -3.98
CA ILE A 143 3.65 -2.77 -4.92
C ILE A 143 5.15 -3.06 -5.00
N ARG A 144 5.87 -2.94 -3.88
CA ARG A 144 7.35 -2.99 -3.83
C ARG A 144 7.94 -4.25 -4.49
N PRO A 145 7.42 -5.47 -4.27
CA PRO A 145 7.99 -6.67 -4.89
C PRO A 145 7.87 -6.72 -6.41
N HIS A 146 6.97 -5.91 -7.01
CA HIS A 146 6.58 -6.05 -8.39
C HIS A 146 6.98 -4.88 -9.30
N ILE A 147 7.62 -3.82 -8.78
CA ILE A 147 7.90 -2.58 -9.56
C ILE A 147 8.77 -2.79 -10.82
N PHE A 148 9.59 -3.83 -10.85
CA PHE A 148 10.42 -4.21 -12.00
C PHE A 148 9.97 -5.53 -12.66
N GLY A 149 8.85 -6.10 -12.19
CA GLY A 149 8.28 -7.35 -12.69
C GLY A 149 7.25 -7.13 -13.80
N LYS A 150 6.42 -8.15 -14.03
CA LYS A 150 5.28 -8.04 -14.95
C LYS A 150 4.16 -7.25 -14.29
N PHE A 151 3.52 -6.38 -15.06
CA PHE A 151 2.34 -5.64 -14.61
C PHE A 151 1.21 -6.57 -14.14
N GLU A 152 1.01 -7.70 -14.81
CA GLU A 152 0.00 -8.70 -14.43
C GLU A 152 0.21 -9.21 -12.99
N ASP A 153 1.46 -9.48 -12.61
CA ASP A 153 1.77 -9.96 -11.26
C ASP A 153 1.47 -8.88 -10.21
N MET A 154 1.80 -7.61 -10.50
CA MET A 154 1.47 -6.48 -9.64
C MET A 154 -0.06 -6.29 -9.52
N LEU A 155 -0.76 -6.33 -10.65
CA LEU A 155 -2.21 -6.18 -10.69
C LEU A 155 -2.87 -7.27 -9.84
N LEU A 156 -2.47 -8.53 -10.02
CA LEU A 156 -2.99 -9.63 -9.23
C LEU A 156 -2.68 -9.49 -7.73
N ALA A 157 -1.48 -9.02 -7.38
CA ALA A 157 -1.11 -8.76 -5.98
C ALA A 157 -1.98 -7.65 -5.37
N VAL A 158 -2.17 -6.55 -6.11
CA VAL A 158 -3.00 -5.41 -5.70
C VAL A 158 -4.46 -5.82 -5.51
N GLU A 159 -5.06 -6.46 -6.51
CA GLU A 159 -6.48 -6.83 -6.52
C GLU A 159 -6.83 -7.87 -5.45
N ARG A 160 -5.86 -8.70 -5.06
CA ARG A 160 -6.04 -9.69 -4.00
C ARG A 160 -5.66 -9.17 -2.61
N HIS A 161 -5.00 -8.01 -2.53
CA HIS A 161 -4.56 -7.47 -1.26
C HIS A 161 -5.77 -7.04 -0.41
N PRO A 162 -5.81 -7.37 0.89
CA PRO A 162 -6.93 -7.03 1.76
C PRO A 162 -7.30 -5.54 1.79
N ALA A 163 -6.31 -4.65 1.66
CA ALA A 163 -6.56 -3.21 1.54
C ALA A 163 -7.46 -2.88 0.34
N MET A 164 -7.18 -3.44 -0.84
CA MET A 164 -7.97 -3.17 -2.04
C MET A 164 -9.37 -3.78 -1.91
N LEU A 165 -9.45 -5.03 -1.42
CA LEU A 165 -10.72 -5.73 -1.21
C LEU A 165 -11.65 -5.00 -0.24
N VAL A 166 -11.11 -4.41 0.83
CA VAL A 166 -11.87 -3.60 1.78
C VAL A 166 -12.23 -2.24 1.17
N TYR A 167 -11.31 -1.58 0.48
CA TYR A 167 -11.51 -0.27 -0.12
C TYR A 167 -12.69 -0.27 -1.09
N LEU A 168 -12.70 -1.24 -1.99
CA LEU A 168 -13.72 -1.43 -3.01
C LEU A 168 -14.99 -2.12 -2.48
N ASP A 169 -15.08 -2.43 -1.18
CA ASP A 169 -16.16 -3.22 -0.58
C ASP A 169 -16.34 -4.62 -1.24
N GLN A 170 -15.31 -5.17 -1.88
CA GLN A 170 -15.37 -6.46 -2.59
C GLN A 170 -15.61 -7.63 -1.64
N ALA A 171 -15.18 -7.53 -0.38
CA ALA A 171 -15.47 -8.52 0.65
C ALA A 171 -16.98 -8.68 0.97
N ARG A 172 -17.83 -7.76 0.50
CA ARG A 172 -19.29 -7.80 0.67
C ARG A 172 -20.04 -8.27 -0.57
N SER A 173 -19.34 -8.51 -1.69
CA SER A 173 -19.93 -8.99 -2.94
C SER A 173 -20.49 -10.39 -2.76
N ILE A 174 -21.78 -10.58 -3.06
CA ILE A 174 -22.45 -11.88 -2.98
C ILE A 174 -23.15 -12.13 -4.31
N GLY A 175 -22.82 -13.25 -4.96
CA GLY A 175 -23.52 -13.67 -6.17
C GLY A 175 -25.01 -13.91 -5.87
N PRO A 176 -25.94 -13.33 -6.64
CA PRO A 176 -27.38 -13.45 -6.38
C PRO A 176 -27.85 -14.91 -6.39
N GLU A 177 -27.26 -15.73 -7.24
CA GLU A 177 -27.55 -17.17 -7.35
C GLU A 177 -26.72 -18.06 -6.41
N SER A 178 -25.83 -17.48 -5.60
CA SER A 178 -25.08 -18.26 -4.60
C SER A 178 -26.01 -18.72 -3.47
N MET A 179 -25.65 -19.81 -2.78
CA MET A 179 -26.39 -20.25 -1.58
C MET A 179 -26.50 -19.13 -0.53
N ALA A 180 -25.47 -18.31 -0.38
CA ALA A 180 -25.47 -17.17 0.52
C ALA A 180 -26.46 -16.08 0.06
N GLY A 181 -26.51 -15.78 -1.23
CA GLY A 181 -27.46 -14.83 -1.85
C GLY A 181 -28.92 -15.27 -1.68
N GLN A 182 -29.22 -16.52 -1.98
CA GLN A 182 -30.57 -17.09 -1.83
C GLN A 182 -31.03 -17.17 -0.36
N ARG A 183 -30.11 -17.43 0.59
CA ARG A 183 -30.43 -17.38 2.03
C ARG A 183 -30.68 -15.95 2.50
N ALA A 184 -29.88 -14.99 2.06
CA ALA A 184 -30.07 -13.58 2.38
C ALA A 184 -31.41 -13.05 1.83
N ALA A 185 -31.76 -13.39 0.59
CA ALA A 185 -33.03 -13.01 -0.04
C ALA A 185 -34.26 -13.59 0.67
N ARG A 186 -34.15 -14.81 1.22
CA ARG A 186 -35.21 -15.42 2.04
C ARG A 186 -35.43 -14.71 3.37
N ASN A 187 -34.36 -14.25 4.02
CA ASN A 187 -34.43 -13.60 5.32
C ASN A 187 -34.74 -12.10 5.24
N LYS A 188 -34.43 -11.43 4.11
CA LYS A 188 -34.76 -10.02 3.83
C LYS A 188 -35.07 -9.85 2.33
N PRO A 189 -36.36 -9.92 1.93
CA PRO A 189 -36.78 -9.80 0.52
C PRO A 189 -36.39 -8.47 -0.13
N ASP A 190 -36.45 -7.36 0.62
CA ASP A 190 -36.12 -6.01 0.15
C ASP A 190 -34.61 -5.69 0.22
N GLY A 191 -33.80 -6.58 0.80
CA GLY A 191 -32.38 -6.39 1.04
C GLY A 191 -31.49 -7.25 0.15
N LYS A 192 -31.83 -7.39 -1.14
CA LYS A 192 -31.04 -8.18 -2.10
C LYS A 192 -29.58 -7.70 -2.11
N ARG A 193 -28.68 -8.53 -1.57
CA ARG A 193 -27.24 -8.33 -1.68
C ARG A 193 -26.83 -8.77 -3.09
N GLY A 194 -26.33 -7.82 -3.88
CA GLY A 194 -25.91 -8.05 -5.26
C GLY A 194 -24.39 -8.12 -5.42
N LEU A 195 -23.96 -8.29 -6.67
CA LEU A 195 -22.56 -8.18 -7.05
C LEU A 195 -22.08 -6.74 -6.85
N ASN A 196 -20.86 -6.59 -6.33
CA ASN A 196 -20.23 -5.28 -6.17
C ASN A 196 -19.36 -4.95 -7.40
N GLU A 197 -19.79 -3.97 -8.18
CA GLU A 197 -19.11 -3.53 -9.41
C GLU A 197 -18.07 -2.42 -9.20
N ASN A 198 -17.72 -2.07 -7.95
CA ASN A 198 -16.75 -0.99 -7.68
C ASN A 198 -15.37 -1.22 -8.32
N LEU A 199 -15.05 -2.46 -8.70
CA LEU A 199 -13.81 -2.79 -9.42
C LEU A 199 -13.87 -2.49 -10.92
N ALA A 200 -15.07 -2.40 -11.50
CA ALA A 200 -15.28 -2.20 -12.94
C ALA A 200 -15.59 -0.74 -13.33
N ARG A 201 -15.48 0.20 -12.36
CA ARG A 201 -15.72 1.64 -12.55
C ARG A 201 -14.43 2.41 -12.59
#